data_AF-A0A418X596-F1
#
_entry.id   AF-A0A418X596-F1
#
_cell.length_a   1.000
_cell.length_b   1.000
_cell.length_c   1.000
_cell.angle_alpha   90.00
_cell.angle_beta   90.00
_cell.angle_gamma   90.00
#
_symmetry.space_group_name_H-M   'P 1'
#
loop_
_entity.id
_entity.type
_entity.pdbx_description
1 polymer ?
#
loop_
_entity_poly.entity_id
_entity_poly.type
_entity_poly.pdbx_seq_one_letter_code
_entity_poly.pdbx_strand_id
1 'polypeptide(L)' 'MNMDIVIIRDGAGYRLLHGHLRLSNVLQSCGEAIVEVAGEGEVRILKTRVGYIVGRGDQRLPLLSN' A
#
# COMPACT_ATOMS: atom_id res chain seq x y z
N MET A 1 -0.38 -19.87 2.54
CA MET A 1 0.29 -18.65 2.07
C MET A 1 -0.79 -17.60 1.86
N ASN A 2 -1.10 -16.82 2.90
CA ASN A 2 -2.28 -15.94 2.91
C ASN A 2 -1.87 -14.56 2.38
N MET A 3 -1.90 -14.39 1.06
CA MET A 3 -1.56 -13.14 0.38
C MET A 3 -2.77 -12.20 0.37
N ASP A 4 -3.27 -11.81 1.54
CA ASP A 4 -4.52 -11.04 1.56
C ASP A 4 -4.36 -9.60 1.05
N ILE A 5 -3.14 -9.09 0.86
CA ILE A 5 -2.87 -7.76 0.27
C ILE A 5 -1.67 -7.88 -0.67
N VAL A 6 -1.85 -7.52 -1.95
CA VAL A 6 -0.80 -7.60 -2.97
C VAL A 6 -0.69 -6.26 -3.69
N ILE A 7 0.50 -5.68 -3.66
CA ILE A 7 0.80 -4.38 -4.25
C ILE A 7 2.03 -4.51 -5.13
N ILE A 8 2.02 -3.83 -6.27
CA ILE A 8 3.14 -3.79 -7.20
C ILE A 8 3.55 -2.35 -7.47
N ARG A 9 4.82 -2.15 -7.83
CA ARG A 9 5.30 -0.89 -8.36
C ARG A 9 4.75 -0.70 -9.78
N ASP A 10 4.07 0.41 -10.03
CA ASP A 10 3.50 0.78 -11.34
C ASP A 10 4.00 2.17 -11.72
N GLY A 11 5.17 2.22 -12.37
CA GLY A 11 5.83 3.47 -12.78
C GLY A 11 6.09 4.43 -11.62
N ALA A 12 5.38 5.56 -11.63
CA ALA A 12 5.50 6.64 -10.64
C ALA A 12 4.70 6.37 -9.34
N GLY A 13 4.02 5.23 -9.21
CA GLY A 13 3.21 4.91 -8.05
C GLY A 13 3.25 3.43 -7.69
N TYR A 14 2.38 3.06 -6.76
CA TYR A 14 2.08 1.67 -6.46
C TYR A 14 0.65 1.36 -6.86
N ARG A 15 0.40 0.13 -7.31
CA ARG A 15 -0.93 -0.34 -7.66
C ARG A 15 -1.30 -1.50 -6.76
N LEU A 16 -2.49 -1.42 -6.17
CA LEU A 16 -3.08 -2.50 -5.40
C LEU A 16 -3.72 -3.51 -6.35
N LEU A 17 -3.22 -4.75 -6.33
CA LEU A 17 -3.76 -5.85 -7.14
C LEU A 17 -4.79 -6.67 -6.38
N HIS A 18 -4.60 -6.82 -5.07
CA HIS A 18 -5.47 -7.64 -4.24
C HIS A 18 -5.53 -7.09 -2.82
N GLY A 19 -6.65 -7.31 -2.13
CA GLY A 19 -6.76 -6.95 -0.71
C GLY A 19 -7.32 -5.58 -0.38
N HIS A 20 -8.05 -4.94 -1.31
CA HIS A 20 -8.70 -3.64 -1.09
C HIS A 20 -9.47 -3.55 0.23
N LEU A 21 -10.30 -4.55 0.53
CA LEU A 21 -11.11 -4.58 1.75
C LEU A 21 -10.23 -4.71 2.99
N ARG A 22 -9.22 -5.59 2.96
CA ARG A 22 -8.34 -5.80 4.12
C ARG A 22 -7.45 -4.58 4.35
N LEU A 23 -6.87 -4.01 3.29
CA LEU A 23 -6.09 -2.78 3.38
C LEU A 23 -6.94 -1.64 3.93
N SER A 24 -8.17 -1.49 3.45
CA SER A 24 -9.09 -0.46 3.95
C SER A 24 -9.42 -0.66 5.42
N ASN A 25 -9.68 -1.90 5.86
CA ASN A 25 -9.95 -2.21 7.27
C ASN A 25 -8.74 -1.91 8.16
N VAL A 26 -7.53 -2.32 7.75
CA VAL A 26 -6.29 -2.05 8.49
C VAL A 26 -6.04 -0.55 8.57
N LEU A 27 -6.17 0.18 7.46
CA LEU A 27 -5.98 1.64 7.43
C LEU A 27 -7.06 2.40 8.18
N GLN A 28 -8.28 1.87 8.29
CA GLN A 28 -9.32 2.46 9.14
C GLN A 28 -9.03 2.25 10.63
N SER A 29 -8.45 1.10 10.99
CA SER A 29 -8.14 0.76 12.39
C SER A 29 -6.86 1.42 12.89
N CYS A 30 -5.76 1.29 12.14
CA CYS A 30 -4.42 1.74 12.55
C CYS A 30 -3.94 3.02 11.86
N GLY A 31 -4.60 3.47 10.78
CA GLY A 31 -4.13 4.60 9.97
C GLY A 31 -2.94 4.28 9.04
N GLU A 32 -2.29 3.14 9.26
CA GLU A 32 -1.18 2.63 8.45
C GLU A 32 -1.23 1.11 8.30
N ALA A 33 -0.60 0.62 7.23
CA ALA A 33 -0.48 -0.81 6.93
C ALA A 33 0.93 -1.11 6.40
N ILE A 34 1.52 -2.21 6.85
CA ILE A 34 2.81 -2.69 6.35
C ILE A 34 2.55 -3.83 5.39
N VAL A 35 3.17 -3.78 4.20
CA VAL A 35 2.96 -4.77 3.15
C VAL A 35 4.25 -5.06 2.43
N GLU A 36 4.45 -6.32 2.07
CA GLU A 36 5.59 -6.73 1.26
C GLU A 36 5.27 -6.59 -0.23
N VAL A 37 6.10 -5.83 -0.93
CA VAL A 37 6.02 -5.64 -2.39
C VAL A 37 7.08 -6.51 -3.05
N ALA A 38 6.65 -7.37 -3.96
CA ALA A 38 7.56 -8.22 -4.72
C ALA A 38 8.58 -7.36 -5.48
N GLY A 39 9.88 -7.62 -5.24
CA GLY A 39 10.99 -6.88 -5.85
C GLY A 39 11.40 -5.58 -5.14
N GLU A 40 10.60 -5.07 -4.20
CA GLU A 40 10.94 -3.87 -3.42
C GLU A 40 11.08 -4.15 -1.91
N GLY A 41 10.53 -5.25 -1.42
CA GLY A 41 10.52 -5.60 0.00
C GLY A 41 9.39 -4.89 0.74
N GLU A 42 9.57 -4.69 2.04
CA GLU A 42 8.54 -4.10 2.89
C GLU A 42 8.33 -2.62 2.60
N VAL A 43 7.07 -2.23 2.44
CA VAL A 43 6.63 -0.84 2.27
C VAL A 43 5.51 -0.52 3.25
N ARG A 44 5.43 0.76 3.62
CA ARG A 44 4.46 1.25 4.59
C ARG A 44 3.42 2.12 3.91
N ILE A 45 2.15 1.78 4.07
CA ILE A 45 1.02 2.50 3.48
C ILE A 45 0.41 3.36 4.55
N LEU A 46 0.20 4.62 4.22
CA LEU A 46 -0.34 5.65 5.09
C LEU A 46 -1.61 6.19 4.47
N LYS A 47 -2.68 6.24 5.26
CA LYS A 47 -3.90 6.93 4.88
C LYS A 47 -3.71 8.43 5.06
N THR A 48 -3.88 9.18 3.97
CA THR A 48 -3.87 10.65 3.97
C THR A 48 -5.27 11.19 3.68
N ARG A 49 -5.45 12.50 3.82
CA ARG A 49 -6.74 13.17 3.53
C ARG A 49 -7.17 13.04 2.06
N VAL A 50 -6.22 12.80 1.15
CA VAL A 50 -6.44 12.81 -0.30
C VAL A 50 -6.40 11.41 -0.93
N GLY A 51 -6.14 10.38 -0.12
CA GLY A 51 -5.97 9.00 -0.59
C GLY A 51 -4.88 8.27 0.20
N TYR A 52 -4.23 7.30 -0.45
CA TYR A 52 -3.23 6.44 0.16
C TYR A 52 -1.83 6.74 -0.38
N ILE A 53 -0.84 6.76 0.50
CA ILE A 53 0.57 6.95 0.13
C ILE A 53 1.36 5.74 0.60
N VAL A 54 2.25 5.24 -0.26
CA VAL A 54 3.23 4.21 0.07
C VAL A 54 4.58 4.89 0.34
N GLY A 55 5.05 4.75 1.57
CA GLY A 55 6.37 5.14 2.03
C GLY A 55 7.34 3.96 1.99
N ARG A 56 8.50 4.17 1.35
CA ARG A 56 9.65 3.27 1.36
C ARG A 56 10.91 4.11 1.62
N GLY A 57 11.43 4.05 2.85
CA GLY A 57 12.49 4.97 3.29
C GLY A 57 12.07 6.43 3.14
N ASP A 58 12.88 7.24 2.44
CA ASP A 58 12.58 8.64 2.12
C ASP A 58 11.59 8.82 0.95
N GLN A 59 11.31 7.76 0.19
CA GLN A 59 10.44 7.85 -0.96
C GLN A 59 8.97 7.70 -0.55
N ARG A 60 8.12 8.64 -0.98
CA ARG A 60 6.67 8.61 -0.78
C ARG A 60 5.98 8.70 -2.13
N LEU A 61 5.23 7.67 -2.48
CA LEU A 61 4.53 7.58 -3.76
C LEU A 61 3.05 7.31 -3.56
N PRO A 62 2.18 7.79 -4.46
CA PRO A 62 0.75 7.52 -4.36
C PRO A 62 0.46 6.02 -4.59
N LEU A 63 -0.49 5.49 -3.82
CA LEU A 63 -1.12 4.22 -4.13
C LEU A 63 -2.32 4.50 -5.05
N LEU A 64 -2.19 4.12 -6.31
CA LEU A 64 -3.21 4.26 -7.33
C LEU A 64 -4.27 3.18 -7.10
N SER A 65 -5.44 3.63 -6.65
CA SER A 65 -6.66 2.82 -6.65
C SER A 65 -7.42 3.17 -7.91
N ASN A 66 -7.44 2.25 -8.89
CA ASN A 66 -8.26 2.41 -10.09
C ASN A 66 -9.74 2.14 -9.78
#